data_AF-A0A7C4NML5-F1
#
_entry.id   AF-A0A7C4NML5-F1
#
_cell.length_a   1.000
_cell.length_b   1.000
_cell.length_c   1.000
_cell.angle_alpha   90.00
_cell.angle_beta   90.00
_cell.angle_gamma   90.00
#
_symmetry.space_group_name_H-M   'P 1'
#
loop_
_entity.id
_entity.type
_entity.pdbx_description
1 polymer ?
#
loop_
_entity_poly.entity_id
_entity_poly.type
_entity_poly.pdbx_seq_one_letter_code
_entity_poly.pdbx_strand_id
1 'polypeptide(L)'
;MRVDKIQIINTVIWIIVFSLISTFLPREYLMIVIIIYAFAYTIIINSMQRIKSKKKTPEGKGVVLLRSNEKTVMDIVMRDQELFRELGKQTRGLFIWFIATLPIVFLVMPTLSSMVLGSEVTSFIEKFLRYSILYTIMWSVMYGLRLISMPRKMLVPVTKYEVHSIGIKYGNMWIQFPLDQERYKVIPNHKRGFIEIYDTKMGQAYRFYSEDSQKLFSIIEKYGLKK
;
A
#
# COMPACT_ATOMS: atom_id res chain seq x y z
N MET A 1 -11.29 -0.76 -3.24
CA MET A 1 -10.00 -0.03 -3.32
C MET A 1 -10.09 0.85 -4.57
N ARG A 2 -10.23 2.17 -4.42
CA ARG A 2 -10.38 3.08 -5.57
C ARG A 2 -8.98 3.27 -6.17
N VAL A 3 -8.81 2.99 -7.46
CA VAL A 3 -7.53 3.25 -8.13
C VAL A 3 -7.34 4.74 -8.22
N ASP A 4 -6.23 5.23 -7.68
CA ASP A 4 -5.94 6.66 -7.67
C ASP A 4 -5.52 7.14 -9.05
N LYS A 5 -6.02 8.31 -9.49
CA LYS A 5 -5.66 8.90 -10.79
C LYS A 5 -4.14 9.00 -10.99
N ILE A 6 -3.40 9.33 -9.95
CA ILE A 6 -1.92 9.41 -9.97
C ILE A 6 -1.28 8.03 -10.21
N GLN A 7 -1.84 6.96 -9.64
CA GLN A 7 -1.33 5.59 -9.87
C GLN A 7 -1.57 5.15 -11.31
N ILE A 8 -2.73 5.51 -11.88
CA ILE A 8 -3.04 5.22 -13.29
C ILE A 8 -2.07 5.97 -14.20
N ILE A 9 -1.89 7.28 -13.98
CA ILE A 9 -0.96 8.10 -14.78
C ILE A 9 0.46 7.54 -14.73
N ASN A 10 0.98 7.25 -13.53
CA ASN A 10 2.31 6.65 -13.38
C ASN A 10 2.40 5.30 -14.08
N THR A 11 1.39 4.46 -13.96
CA THR A 11 1.34 3.17 -14.66
C THR A 11 1.44 3.36 -16.17
N VAL A 12 0.64 4.27 -16.74
CA VAL A 12 0.65 4.54 -18.19
C VAL A 12 2.01 5.04 -18.66
N ILE A 13 2.65 5.93 -17.89
CA ILE A 13 4.01 6.41 -18.19
C ILE A 13 4.99 5.23 -18.25
N TRP A 14 4.96 4.34 -17.26
CA TRP A 14 5.85 3.19 -17.23
C TRP A 14 5.58 2.20 -18.37
N ILE A 15 4.31 1.96 -18.72
CA ILE A 15 3.96 1.17 -19.90
C ILE A 15 4.59 1.77 -21.16
N ILE A 16 4.42 3.08 -21.38
CA ILE A 16 4.98 3.77 -22.56
C ILE A 16 6.52 3.67 -22.59
N VAL A 17 7.19 3.92 -21.46
CA VAL A 17 8.65 3.86 -21.35
C VAL A 17 9.17 2.46 -21.66
N PHE A 18 8.61 1.42 -21.04
CA PHE A 18 9.07 0.05 -21.26
C PHE A 18 8.70 -0.48 -22.66
N SER A 19 7.58 -0.03 -23.23
CA SER A 19 7.25 -0.28 -24.64
C SER A 19 8.28 0.31 -25.58
N LEU A 20 8.68 1.57 -25.37
CA LEU A 20 9.72 2.22 -26.18
C LEU A 20 11.04 1.46 -26.08
N ILE A 21 11.50 1.17 -24.86
CA ILE A 21 12.73 0.39 -24.62
C ILE A 21 12.68 -0.95 -25.38
N SER A 22 11.57 -1.69 -25.26
CA SER A 22 11.42 -3.00 -25.92
C SER A 22 11.32 -2.90 -27.45
N THR A 23 10.88 -1.75 -27.96
CA THR A 23 10.81 -1.51 -29.40
C THR A 23 12.21 -1.40 -30.01
N PHE A 24 13.15 -0.79 -29.30
CA PHE A 24 14.54 -0.67 -29.76
C PHE A 24 15.42 -1.86 -29.40
N LEU A 25 15.08 -2.63 -28.37
CA LEU A 25 15.87 -3.81 -28.01
C LEU A 25 15.63 -5.03 -28.93
N PRO A 26 16.67 -5.86 -29.14
CA PRO A 26 16.53 -7.19 -29.71
C PRO A 26 15.66 -8.10 -28.83
N ARG A 27 14.98 -9.06 -29.46
CA ARG A 27 14.01 -9.96 -28.82
C ARG A 27 14.65 -10.83 -27.72
N GLU A 28 15.92 -11.16 -27.84
CA GLU A 28 16.68 -11.97 -26.86
C GLU A 28 16.72 -11.33 -25.46
N TYR A 29 16.70 -9.99 -25.40
CA TYR A 29 16.73 -9.25 -24.14
C TYR A 29 15.33 -9.00 -23.56
N LEU A 30 14.25 -9.39 -24.26
CA LEU A 30 12.89 -9.10 -23.85
C LEU A 30 12.57 -9.61 -22.44
N MET A 31 13.05 -10.81 -22.10
CA MET A 31 12.78 -11.41 -20.80
C MET A 31 13.41 -10.59 -19.66
N ILE A 32 14.60 -10.03 -19.88
CA ILE A 32 15.28 -9.16 -18.90
C ILE A 32 14.44 -7.89 -18.68
N VAL A 33 13.97 -7.27 -19.77
CA VAL A 33 13.14 -6.06 -19.70
C VAL A 33 11.81 -6.34 -18.97
N ILE A 34 11.16 -7.48 -19.23
CA ILE A 34 9.94 -7.91 -18.54
C ILE A 34 10.17 -8.09 -17.04
N ILE A 35 11.28 -8.71 -16.64
CA ILE A 35 11.63 -8.89 -15.22
C ILE A 35 11.84 -7.52 -14.56
N ILE A 36 12.58 -6.62 -15.19
CA ILE A 36 12.82 -5.27 -14.68
C ILE A 36 11.48 -4.51 -14.55
N TYR A 37 10.59 -4.62 -15.53
CA TYR A 37 9.24 -4.04 -15.46
C TYR A 37 8.46 -4.59 -14.26
N ALA A 38 8.47 -5.92 -14.06
CA ALA A 38 7.75 -6.55 -12.95
C ALA A 38 8.27 -6.04 -11.59
N PHE A 39 9.59 -5.92 -11.43
CA PHE A 39 10.18 -5.32 -10.23
C PHE A 39 9.81 -3.84 -10.08
N ALA A 40 9.95 -3.03 -11.13
CA ALA A 40 9.58 -1.63 -11.11
C ALA A 40 8.11 -1.44 -10.68
N TYR A 41 7.20 -2.26 -11.22
CA TYR A 41 5.79 -2.28 -10.86
C TYR A 41 5.57 -2.55 -9.36
N THR A 42 6.24 -3.56 -8.79
CA THR A 42 6.11 -3.85 -7.35
C THR A 42 6.60 -2.68 -6.49
N ILE A 43 7.67 -2.00 -6.89
CA ILE A 43 8.21 -0.84 -6.17
C ILE A 43 7.24 0.35 -6.24
N ILE A 44 6.70 0.66 -7.41
CA ILE A 44 5.78 1.79 -7.61
C ILE A 44 4.52 1.62 -6.76
N ILE A 45 3.92 0.43 -6.79
CA ILE A 45 2.70 0.15 -6.02
C ILE A 45 2.92 0.28 -4.51
N ASN A 46 4.06 -0.23 -4.00
CA ASN A 46 4.34 -0.24 -2.57
C ASN A 46 4.86 1.12 -2.06
N SER A 47 5.60 1.86 -2.87
CA SER A 47 6.15 3.18 -2.50
C SER A 47 5.11 4.30 -2.48
N MET A 48 4.14 4.28 -3.40
CA MET A 48 3.11 5.34 -3.47
C MET A 48 2.19 5.37 -2.24
N GLN A 49 2.03 4.25 -1.53
CA GLN A 49 1.31 4.23 -0.25
C GLN A 49 2.03 5.04 0.83
N ARG A 50 3.37 5.10 0.81
CA ARG A 50 4.18 5.83 1.80
C ARG A 50 4.23 7.34 1.52
N ILE A 51 4.22 7.74 0.26
CA ILE A 51 4.29 9.16 -0.14
C ILE A 51 3.01 9.91 0.24
N LYS A 52 1.84 9.27 0.12
CA LYS A 52 0.55 9.88 0.46
C LYS A 52 0.37 10.21 1.94
N SER A 53 1.09 9.52 2.81
CA SER A 53 1.05 9.77 4.25
C SER A 53 2.01 10.87 4.70
N LYS A 54 2.92 11.33 3.83
CA LYS A 54 3.75 12.53 4.05
C LYS A 54 2.96 13.79 3.69
N LYS A 55 1.81 14.05 4.34
CA LYS A 55 1.29 15.42 4.37
C LYS A 55 2.17 16.25 5.30
N LYS A 56 2.44 17.51 4.89
CA LYS A 56 3.30 18.46 5.59
C LYS A 56 3.02 18.42 7.09
N THR A 57 4.03 18.03 7.85
CA THR A 57 4.04 18.03 9.31
C THR A 57 3.69 19.44 9.80
N PRO A 58 2.64 19.62 10.61
CA PRO A 58 2.49 20.85 11.37
C PRO A 58 3.59 20.81 12.45
N GLU A 59 4.77 21.29 12.11
CA GLU A 59 5.88 21.42 13.05
C GLU A 59 5.45 22.31 14.23
N GLY A 60 5.44 21.73 15.45
CA GLY A 60 5.60 22.47 16.69
C GLY A 60 4.39 23.16 17.34
N LYS A 61 3.13 22.93 16.93
CA LYS A 61 1.99 23.77 17.42
C LYS A 61 0.97 23.11 18.35
N GLY A 62 1.14 21.85 18.74
CA GLY A 62 0.15 21.14 19.58
C GLY A 62 0.70 20.70 20.93
N VAL A 63 -0.03 20.98 22.02
CA VAL A 63 0.27 20.48 23.36
C VAL A 63 0.22 18.94 23.33
N VAL A 64 1.26 18.30 23.88
CA VAL A 64 1.30 16.83 24.01
C VAL A 64 0.34 16.42 25.11
N LEU A 65 -0.68 15.64 24.76
CA LEU A 65 -1.70 15.14 25.67
C LEU A 65 -1.37 13.75 26.19
N LEU A 66 -0.74 12.93 25.34
CA LEU A 66 -0.34 11.57 25.68
C LEU A 66 0.87 11.16 24.82
N ARG A 67 1.86 10.53 25.45
CA ARG A 67 2.99 9.90 24.75
C ARG A 67 2.95 8.42 25.06
N SER A 68 3.06 7.57 24.03
CA SER A 68 3.08 6.13 24.24
C SER A 68 4.42 5.69 24.85
N ASN A 69 4.36 4.80 25.85
CA ASN A 69 5.55 4.09 26.32
C ASN A 69 5.79 2.89 25.39
N GLU A 70 6.80 2.98 24.54
CA GLU A 70 7.08 1.98 23.50
C GLU A 70 7.24 0.57 24.07
N LYS A 71 7.84 0.41 25.27
CA LYS A 71 8.03 -0.89 25.91
C LYS A 71 6.71 -1.49 26.36
N THR A 72 5.92 -0.75 27.15
CA THR A 72 4.63 -1.25 27.65
C THR A 72 3.64 -1.51 26.51
N VAL A 73 3.63 -0.63 25.51
CA VAL A 73 2.78 -0.82 24.34
C VAL A 73 3.19 -2.06 23.54
N MET A 74 4.49 -2.32 23.40
CA MET A 74 4.98 -3.54 22.78
C MET A 74 4.55 -4.79 23.57
N ASP A 75 4.59 -4.75 24.90
CA ASP A 75 4.13 -5.87 25.73
C ASP A 75 2.64 -6.16 25.54
N ILE A 76 1.81 -5.11 25.43
CA ILE A 76 0.37 -5.25 25.13
C ILE A 76 0.18 -5.88 23.74
N VAL A 77 0.92 -5.38 22.74
CA VAL A 77 0.90 -5.91 21.37
C VAL A 77 1.30 -7.39 21.32
N MET A 78 2.34 -7.78 22.08
CA MET A 78 2.80 -9.17 22.15
C MET A 78 1.80 -10.11 22.83
N ARG A 79 0.96 -9.60 23.74
CA ARG A 79 -0.11 -10.37 24.38
C ARG A 79 -1.35 -10.53 23.50
N ASP A 80 -1.48 -9.74 22.43
CA ASP A 80 -2.60 -9.79 21.50
C ASP A 80 -2.46 -10.97 20.51
N GLN A 81 -2.88 -12.16 20.93
CA GLN A 81 -2.82 -13.37 20.10
C GLN A 81 -3.63 -13.24 18.79
N GLU A 82 -4.72 -12.48 18.80
CA GLU A 82 -5.53 -12.27 17.60
C GLU A 82 -4.82 -11.39 16.57
N LEU A 83 -4.00 -10.42 17.01
CA LEU A 83 -3.21 -9.58 16.12
C LEU A 83 -2.29 -10.43 15.24
N PHE A 84 -1.61 -11.42 15.80
CA PHE A 84 -0.73 -12.32 15.02
C PHE A 84 -1.50 -13.10 13.97
N ARG A 85 -2.72 -13.56 14.28
CA ARG A 85 -3.58 -14.25 13.32
C ARG A 85 -4.03 -13.32 12.19
N GLU A 86 -4.35 -12.06 12.50
CA GLU A 86 -4.76 -11.06 11.51
C GLU A 86 -3.58 -10.63 10.63
N LEU A 87 -2.42 -10.35 11.22
CA LEU A 87 -1.18 -10.03 10.51
C LEU A 87 -0.71 -11.21 9.66
N GLY A 88 -0.83 -12.44 10.16
CA GLY A 88 -0.51 -13.67 9.43
C GLY A 88 -1.31 -13.81 8.12
N LYS A 89 -2.59 -13.39 8.10
CA LYS A 89 -3.38 -13.35 6.87
C LYS A 89 -2.84 -12.31 5.88
N GLN A 90 -2.39 -11.16 6.37
CA GLN A 90 -1.83 -10.08 5.54
C GLN A 90 -0.48 -10.47 4.94
N THR A 91 0.42 -11.01 5.76
CA THR A 91 1.72 -11.48 5.31
C THR A 91 1.56 -12.63 4.32
N ARG A 92 0.65 -13.59 4.57
CA ARG A 92 0.35 -14.65 3.62
C ARG A 92 -0.15 -14.11 2.28
N GLY A 93 -1.04 -13.12 2.29
CA GLY A 93 -1.51 -12.46 1.07
C GLY A 93 -0.38 -11.77 0.28
N LEU A 94 0.53 -11.09 0.99
CA LEU A 94 1.72 -10.47 0.40
C LEU A 94 2.66 -11.52 -0.21
N PHE A 95 2.92 -12.62 0.51
CA PHE A 95 3.75 -13.73 0.02
C PHE A 95 3.13 -14.40 -1.21
N ILE A 96 1.83 -14.70 -1.19
CA ILE A 96 1.14 -15.28 -2.34
C ILE A 96 1.27 -14.36 -3.55
N TRP A 97 1.02 -13.05 -3.39
CA TRP A 97 1.15 -12.10 -4.48
C TRP A 97 2.57 -12.04 -5.05
N PHE A 98 3.58 -12.01 -4.18
CA PHE A 98 4.99 -11.97 -4.60
C PHE A 98 5.42 -13.26 -5.29
N ILE A 99 5.13 -14.42 -4.69
CA ILE A 99 5.50 -15.72 -5.24
C ILE A 99 4.76 -15.98 -6.54
N ALA A 100 3.46 -15.71 -6.62
CA ALA A 100 2.67 -15.93 -7.83
C ALA A 100 3.08 -15.01 -8.99
N THR A 101 3.78 -13.90 -8.72
CA THR A 101 4.37 -13.08 -9.78
C THR A 101 5.45 -13.84 -10.56
N LEU A 102 6.21 -14.73 -9.91
CA LEU A 102 7.30 -15.46 -10.58
C LEU A 102 6.79 -16.45 -11.65
N PRO A 103 5.84 -17.37 -11.38
CA PRO A 103 5.25 -18.22 -12.41
C PRO A 103 4.61 -17.43 -13.54
N ILE A 104 3.99 -16.28 -13.25
CA ILE A 104 3.40 -15.42 -14.29
C ILE A 104 4.50 -14.93 -15.23
N VAL A 105 5.60 -14.42 -14.68
CA VAL A 105 6.73 -13.90 -15.46
C VAL A 105 7.45 -15.01 -16.24
N PHE A 106 7.63 -16.21 -15.67
CA PHE A 106 8.42 -17.27 -16.31
C PHE A 106 7.62 -18.25 -17.17
N LEU A 107 6.33 -18.47 -16.90
CA LEU A 107 5.51 -19.45 -17.64
C LEU A 107 4.49 -18.78 -18.55
N VAL A 108 3.83 -17.74 -18.05
CA VAL A 108 2.74 -17.07 -18.79
C VAL A 108 3.28 -16.06 -19.78
N MET A 109 4.25 -15.23 -19.38
CA MET A 109 4.75 -14.15 -20.24
C MET A 109 5.46 -14.60 -21.51
N PRO A 110 6.29 -15.67 -21.54
CA PRO A 110 6.87 -16.15 -22.79
C PRO A 110 5.79 -16.54 -23.80
N THR A 111 4.78 -17.28 -23.35
CA THR A 111 3.63 -17.71 -24.18
C THR A 111 2.79 -16.51 -24.63
N LEU A 112 2.54 -15.55 -23.74
CA LEU A 112 1.81 -14.33 -24.07
C LEU A 112 2.58 -13.47 -25.08
N SER A 113 3.90 -13.36 -24.89
CA SER A 113 4.77 -12.58 -25.78
C SER A 113 4.83 -13.16 -27.18
N SER A 114 4.84 -14.49 -27.33
CA SER A 114 4.81 -15.11 -28.66
C SER A 114 3.46 -14.88 -29.36
N MET A 115 2.35 -14.93 -28.62
CA MET A 115 1.01 -14.63 -29.15
C MET A 115 0.84 -13.16 -29.57
N VAL A 116 1.30 -12.21 -28.75
CA VAL A 116 1.10 -10.77 -28.99
C VAL A 116 2.11 -10.22 -30.01
N LEU A 117 3.38 -10.62 -29.91
CA LEU A 117 4.43 -10.10 -30.76
C LEU A 117 4.49 -10.81 -32.13
N GLY A 118 4.07 -12.08 -32.21
CA GLY A 118 3.97 -12.83 -33.47
C GLY A 118 5.30 -12.97 -34.23
N SER A 119 5.19 -13.02 -35.56
CA SER A 119 6.31 -12.98 -36.52
C SER A 119 6.97 -11.60 -36.55
N GLU A 120 8.15 -11.50 -37.17
CA GLU A 120 8.91 -10.25 -37.21
C GLU A 120 8.11 -9.11 -37.82
N VAL A 121 7.87 -8.09 -36.98
CA VAL A 121 7.20 -6.86 -37.36
C VAL A 121 8.26 -5.84 -37.74
N THR A 122 8.22 -5.35 -38.98
CA THR A 122 9.19 -4.40 -39.51
C THR A 122 8.84 -2.95 -39.18
N SER A 123 7.55 -2.63 -39.00
CA SER A 123 7.10 -1.28 -38.67
C SER A 123 7.35 -0.94 -37.20
N PHE A 124 8.07 0.17 -36.98
CA PHE A 124 8.34 0.71 -35.64
C PHE A 124 7.05 0.94 -34.84
N ILE A 125 6.04 1.55 -35.46
CA ILE A 125 4.77 1.90 -34.82
C ILE A 125 4.03 0.62 -34.40
N GLU A 126 3.99 -0.37 -35.27
CA GLU A 126 3.34 -1.64 -34.96
C GLU A 126 4.04 -2.39 -33.83
N LYS A 127 5.38 -2.42 -33.84
CA LYS A 127 6.19 -3.02 -32.77
C LYS A 127 5.93 -2.33 -31.42
N PHE A 128 5.90 -1.00 -31.40
CA PHE A 128 5.59 -0.22 -30.19
C PHE A 128 4.18 -0.49 -29.65
N LEU A 129 3.17 -0.56 -30.52
CA LEU A 129 1.80 -0.85 -30.12
C LEU A 129 1.66 -2.26 -29.54
N ARG A 130 2.28 -3.27 -30.16
CA ARG A 130 2.26 -4.65 -29.65
C ARG A 130 2.92 -4.78 -28.28
N TYR A 131 4.06 -4.10 -28.05
CA TYR A 131 4.65 -4.05 -26.71
C TYR A 131 3.76 -3.32 -25.70
N SER A 132 3.10 -2.25 -26.10
CA SER A 132 2.16 -1.52 -25.24
C SER A 132 0.99 -2.39 -24.80
N ILE A 133 0.46 -3.22 -25.72
CA ILE A 133 -0.55 -4.23 -25.40
C ILE A 133 0.02 -5.26 -24.41
N LEU A 134 1.22 -5.80 -24.67
CA LEU A 134 1.86 -6.78 -23.80
C LEU A 134 2.01 -6.28 -22.35
N TYR A 135 2.58 -5.09 -22.16
CA TYR A 135 2.76 -4.50 -20.84
C TYR A 135 1.44 -4.14 -20.15
N THR A 136 0.42 -3.75 -20.91
CA THR A 136 -0.94 -3.51 -20.40
C THR A 136 -1.59 -4.80 -19.90
N ILE A 137 -1.46 -5.91 -20.64
CA ILE A 137 -1.96 -7.22 -20.21
C ILE A 137 -1.22 -7.66 -18.95
N MET A 138 0.11 -7.56 -18.92
CA MET A 138 0.89 -7.92 -17.74
C MET A 138 0.48 -7.10 -16.52
N TRP A 139 0.32 -5.79 -16.67
CA TRP A 139 -0.19 -4.93 -15.60
C TRP A 139 -1.57 -5.41 -15.10
N SER A 140 -2.48 -5.72 -16.01
CA SER A 140 -3.84 -6.16 -15.68
C SER A 140 -3.83 -7.47 -14.90
N VAL A 141 -3.01 -8.43 -15.32
CA VAL A 141 -2.83 -9.72 -14.62
C VAL A 141 -2.25 -9.51 -13.21
N MET A 142 -1.17 -8.74 -13.10
CA MET A 142 -0.53 -8.47 -11.81
C MET A 142 -1.44 -7.69 -10.85
N TYR A 143 -2.21 -6.74 -11.38
CA TYR A 143 -3.18 -5.96 -10.63
C TYR A 143 -4.37 -6.81 -10.18
N GLY A 144 -4.89 -7.68 -11.06
CA GLY A 144 -5.95 -8.63 -10.73
C GLY A 144 -5.54 -9.60 -9.63
N LEU A 145 -4.33 -10.16 -9.72
CA LEU A 145 -3.76 -11.02 -8.68
C LEU A 145 -3.69 -10.29 -7.34
N ARG A 146 -3.23 -9.02 -7.35
CA ARG A 146 -3.16 -8.21 -6.13
C ARG A 146 -4.54 -8.03 -5.48
N LEU A 147 -5.59 -7.80 -6.27
CA LEU A 147 -6.95 -7.61 -5.75
C LEU A 147 -7.50 -8.87 -5.06
N ILE A 148 -7.07 -10.04 -5.50
CA ILE A 148 -7.49 -11.33 -4.95
C ILE A 148 -6.65 -11.68 -3.70
N SER A 149 -5.34 -11.47 -3.75
CA SER A 149 -4.41 -11.90 -2.71
C SER A 149 -4.30 -10.92 -1.54
N MET A 150 -4.39 -9.61 -1.78
CA MET A 150 -4.23 -8.62 -0.71
C MET A 150 -5.56 -8.39 0.04
N PRO A 151 -5.54 -8.37 1.39
CA PRO A 151 -6.74 -8.07 2.16
C PRO A 151 -7.15 -6.60 1.99
N ARG A 152 -8.47 -6.37 1.94
CA ARG A 152 -9.05 -5.02 1.77
C ARG A 152 -8.71 -4.05 2.90
N LYS A 153 -8.46 -4.58 4.10
CA LYS A 153 -8.09 -3.85 5.31
C LYS A 153 -6.70 -4.29 5.72
N MET A 154 -5.71 -3.44 5.50
CA MET A 154 -4.33 -3.62 5.96
C MET A 154 -4.19 -3.08 7.38
N LEU A 155 -3.55 -3.84 8.27
CA LEU A 155 -3.45 -3.52 9.68
C LEU A 155 -2.04 -3.00 9.93
N VAL A 156 -1.97 -1.86 10.59
CA VAL A 156 -0.71 -1.22 10.93
C VAL A 156 -0.70 -1.06 12.44
N PRO A 157 -0.07 -1.98 13.20
CA PRO A 157 0.10 -1.80 14.63
C PRO A 157 1.06 -0.63 14.88
N VAL A 158 0.61 0.35 15.66
CA VAL A 158 1.38 1.55 15.99
C VAL A 158 1.83 1.45 17.44
N THR A 159 3.13 1.20 17.64
CA THR A 159 3.75 1.05 18.96
C THR A 159 4.28 2.37 19.52
N LYS A 160 4.69 3.27 18.64
CA LYS A 160 5.29 4.57 18.97
C LYS A 160 4.48 5.72 18.38
N TYR A 161 3.82 6.47 19.25
CA TYR A 161 3.02 7.62 18.86
C TYR A 161 2.93 8.68 19.97
N GLU A 162 2.61 9.90 19.55
CA GLU A 162 2.35 11.04 20.41
C GLU A 162 0.99 11.63 20.01
N VAL A 163 0.09 11.77 20.98
CA VAL A 163 -1.19 12.43 20.79
C VAL A 163 -1.04 13.88 21.21
N HIS A 164 -1.23 14.77 20.25
CA HIS A 164 -1.25 16.21 20.45
C HIS A 164 -2.68 16.72 20.36
N SER A 165 -2.92 17.94 20.87
CA SER A 165 -4.20 18.63 20.70
C SER A 165 -4.62 18.82 19.22
N ILE A 166 -3.65 18.88 18.31
CA ILE A 166 -3.86 19.08 16.86
C ILE A 166 -3.91 17.77 16.05
N GLY A 167 -3.65 16.62 16.67
CA GLY A 167 -3.59 15.34 15.95
C GLY A 167 -2.70 14.29 16.60
N ILE A 168 -2.65 13.11 15.98
CA ILE A 168 -1.81 11.99 16.40
C ILE A 168 -0.60 11.89 15.47
N LYS A 169 0.60 11.94 16.05
CA LYS A 169 1.87 11.74 15.37
C LYS A 169 2.35 10.31 15.58
N TYR A 170 2.71 9.62 14.51
CA TYR A 170 3.37 8.32 14.60
C TYR A 170 4.41 8.18 13.48
N GLY A 171 5.66 7.89 13.84
CA GLY A 171 6.80 7.99 12.92
C GLY A 171 6.85 9.36 12.23
N ASN A 172 6.87 9.35 10.89
CA ASN A 172 6.87 10.56 10.05
C ASN A 172 5.47 10.97 9.55
N MET A 173 4.42 10.38 10.10
CA MET A 173 3.03 10.59 9.67
C MET A 173 2.23 11.32 10.74
N TRP A 174 1.27 12.12 10.30
CA TRP A 174 0.34 12.87 11.14
C TRP A 174 -1.10 12.58 10.74
N ILE A 175 -1.92 12.19 11.72
CA ILE A 175 -3.37 12.16 11.61
C ILE A 175 -3.88 13.44 12.27
N GLN A 176 -4.26 14.41 11.45
CA GLN A 176 -4.69 15.72 11.91
C GLN A 176 -6.09 15.66 12.55
N PHE A 177 -6.29 16.42 13.62
CA PHE A 177 -7.58 16.69 14.22
C PHE A 177 -8.15 18.04 13.74
N PRO A 178 -9.49 18.18 13.65
CA PRO A 178 -10.49 17.12 13.78
C PRO A 178 -10.38 16.09 12.64
N LEU A 179 -10.81 14.86 12.90
CA LEU A 179 -10.79 13.77 11.94
C LEU A 179 -11.86 14.01 10.87
N ASP A 180 -11.46 13.94 9.60
CA ASP A 180 -12.39 13.86 8.46
C ASP A 180 -13.22 12.58 8.58
N GLN A 181 -14.48 12.69 9.02
CA GLN A 181 -15.36 11.54 9.28
C GLN A 181 -15.74 10.75 8.02
N GLU A 182 -15.63 11.35 6.82
CA GLU A 182 -15.82 10.63 5.56
C GLU A 182 -14.62 9.72 5.26
N ARG A 183 -13.42 10.14 5.67
CA ARG A 183 -12.17 9.41 5.46
C ARG A 183 -11.83 8.45 6.59
N TYR A 184 -12.05 8.85 7.84
CA TYR A 184 -11.57 8.12 9.00
C TYR A 184 -12.73 7.59 9.83
N LYS A 185 -12.65 6.30 10.17
CA LYS A 185 -13.55 5.65 11.13
C LYS A 185 -12.77 5.26 12.37
N VAL A 186 -13.24 5.69 13.54
CA VAL A 186 -12.65 5.34 14.83
C VAL A 186 -13.41 4.17 15.42
N ILE A 187 -12.71 3.07 15.74
CA ILE A 187 -13.28 1.85 16.30
C ILE A 187 -12.51 1.54 17.59
N PRO A 188 -13.09 1.81 18.77
CA PRO A 188 -12.45 1.47 20.04
C PRO A 188 -12.55 -0.03 20.32
N ASN A 189 -11.48 -0.64 20.82
CA ASN A 189 -11.49 -2.00 21.36
C ASN A 189 -10.75 -2.06 22.69
N HIS A 190 -11.48 -1.73 23.76
CA HIS A 190 -10.92 -1.68 25.11
C HIS A 190 -10.48 -3.05 25.64
N LYS A 191 -11.14 -4.14 25.21
CA LYS A 191 -10.79 -5.51 25.64
C LYS A 191 -9.38 -5.92 25.21
N ARG A 192 -8.97 -5.50 24.01
CA ARG A 192 -7.63 -5.76 23.45
C ARG A 192 -6.66 -4.59 23.64
N GLY A 193 -7.07 -3.54 24.35
CA GLY A 193 -6.19 -2.41 24.71
C GLY A 193 -5.80 -1.49 23.55
N PHE A 194 -6.62 -1.38 22.51
CA PHE A 194 -6.31 -0.51 21.37
C PHE A 194 -7.49 0.29 20.86
N ILE A 195 -7.16 1.34 20.10
CA ILE A 195 -8.11 2.10 19.29
C ILE A 195 -7.67 2.01 17.84
N GLU A 196 -8.59 1.64 16.97
CA GLU A 196 -8.35 1.56 15.55
C GLU A 196 -8.85 2.81 14.84
N ILE A 197 -7.98 3.45 14.06
CA ILE A 197 -8.35 4.51 13.11
C ILE A 197 -8.24 3.92 11.71
N TYR A 198 -9.39 3.67 11.09
CA TYR A 198 -9.48 3.11 9.75
C TYR A 198 -9.59 4.22 8.70
N ASP A 199 -8.57 4.34 7.85
CA ASP A 199 -8.56 5.21 6.68
C ASP A 199 -9.23 4.50 5.49
N THR A 200 -10.45 4.91 5.17
CA THR A 200 -11.26 4.34 4.08
C THR A 200 -10.66 4.60 2.69
N LYS A 201 -9.88 5.67 2.53
CA LYS A 201 -9.21 6.01 1.26
C LYS A 201 -8.01 5.12 1.02
N MET A 202 -7.23 4.83 2.08
CA MET A 202 -6.02 4.00 1.97
C MET A 202 -6.25 2.50 2.23
N GLY A 203 -7.40 2.13 2.80
CA GLY A 203 -7.67 0.75 3.22
C GLY A 203 -6.76 0.30 4.36
N GLN A 204 -6.28 1.23 5.18
CA GLN A 204 -5.34 0.99 6.28
C GLN A 204 -6.03 1.25 7.62
N ALA A 205 -5.92 0.31 8.54
CA ALA A 205 -6.36 0.44 9.92
C ALA A 205 -5.15 0.59 10.83
N TYR A 206 -4.95 1.79 11.33
CA TYR A 206 -3.91 2.13 12.28
C TYR A 206 -4.40 1.78 13.67
N ARG A 207 -3.75 0.82 14.33
CA ARG A 207 -4.10 0.41 15.69
C ARG A 207 -3.15 1.04 16.69
N PHE A 208 -3.69 1.97 17.46
CA PHE A 208 -2.99 2.66 18.54
C PHE A 208 -3.23 1.90 19.84
N TYR A 209 -2.22 1.15 20.26
CA TYR A 209 -2.24 0.41 21.52
C TYR A 209 -1.87 1.35 22.68
N SER A 210 -2.56 1.24 23.81
CA SER A 210 -2.35 2.09 24.98
C SER A 210 -2.53 1.30 26.26
N GLU A 211 -1.74 1.62 27.29
CA GLU A 211 -1.96 1.11 28.65
C GLU A 211 -3.37 1.44 29.12
N ASP A 212 -3.80 2.68 28.89
CA ASP A 212 -5.15 3.15 29.14
C ASP A 212 -5.82 3.49 27.80
N SER A 213 -6.53 2.50 27.25
CA SER A 213 -7.29 2.66 26.00
C SER A 213 -8.51 3.57 26.17
N GLN A 214 -9.06 3.70 27.39
CA GLN A 214 -10.21 4.57 27.65
C GLN A 214 -9.78 6.04 27.64
N LYS A 215 -8.65 6.37 28.28
CA LYS A 215 -8.05 7.70 28.24
C LYS A 215 -7.64 8.11 26.83
N LEU A 216 -7.08 7.18 26.05
CA LEU A 216 -6.78 7.48 24.65
C LEU A 216 -8.07 7.80 23.87
N PHE A 217 -9.15 7.06 24.11
CA PHE A 217 -10.42 7.25 23.41
C PHE A 217 -11.06 8.58 23.78
N SER A 218 -11.07 8.95 25.06
CA SER A 218 -11.63 10.23 25.50
C SER A 218 -10.87 11.43 24.93
N ILE A 219 -9.55 11.32 24.74
CA ILE A 219 -8.76 12.35 24.04
C ILE A 219 -9.17 12.43 22.56
N ILE A 220 -9.26 11.29 21.86
CA ILE A 220 -9.66 11.26 20.45
C ILE A 220 -11.10 11.78 20.28
N GLU A 221 -12.00 11.46 21.19
CA GLU A 221 -13.37 11.95 21.18
C GLU A 221 -13.41 13.48 21.35
N LYS A 222 -12.70 13.99 22.37
CA LYS A 222 -12.68 15.43 22.69
C LYS A 222 -12.04 16.31 21.62
N TYR A 223 -10.95 15.85 21.00
CA TYR A 223 -10.17 16.65 20.06
C TYR A 223 -10.38 16.24 18.60
N GLY A 224 -10.54 14.94 18.34
CA GLY A 224 -10.62 14.36 17.01
C GLY A 224 -12.04 14.20 16.46
N LEU A 225 -13.06 14.00 17.30
CA LEU A 225 -14.44 13.75 16.87
C LEU A 225 -15.37 14.95 17.07
N LYS A 226 -14.84 16.15 17.33
CA LYS A 226 -15.64 17.35 17.56
C LYS A 226 -16.76 17.49 16.53
N LYS A 227 -18.01 17.41 17.02
CA LYS A 227 -19.22 17.88 16.35
C LYS A 227 -19.12 19.37 16.07
#